data_AF-A0A7V1MZU4-F1
#
_entry.id   AF-A0A7V1MZU4-F1
#
_cell.length_a   1.000
_cell.length_b   1.000
_cell.length_c   1.000
_cell.angle_alpha   90.00
_cell.angle_beta   90.00
_cell.angle_gamma   90.00
#
_symmetry.space_group_name_H-M   'P 1'
#
loop_
_entity.id
_entity.type
_entity.pdbx_description
1 polymer ?
#
loop_
_entity_poly.entity_id
_entity_poly.type
_entity_poly.pdbx_seq_one_letter_code
_entity_poly.pdbx_strand_id
1 'polypeptide(L)'
;YNGFWFAPEREALQTLMDDIQKPVTGTARLSLYKGNVTVLGRKSPKSLFDSRFATFEADDVYNQADAEGFIKLNALRLKIGAMLKKGRRN
;
A
#
# COMPACT_ATOMS: atom_id res chain seq x y z
N TYR A 1 7.69 19.68 -15.96
CA TYR A 1 6.39 20.27 -16.37
C TYR A 1 6.49 20.62 -17.85
N ASN A 2 6.54 19.66 -18.75
CA ASN A 2 6.96 19.93 -20.14
C ASN A 2 5.88 20.63 -20.99
N GLY A 3 4.89 21.28 -20.36
CA GLY A 3 3.80 21.97 -21.06
C GLY A 3 2.75 21.06 -21.70
N PHE A 4 2.84 19.74 -21.54
CA PHE A 4 1.94 18.74 -22.15
C PHE A 4 0.59 18.61 -21.45
N TRP A 5 0.02 19.73 -21.00
CA TRP A 5 -1.28 19.71 -20.35
C TRP A 5 -2.40 19.28 -21.31
N PHE A 6 -2.29 19.53 -22.62
CA PHE A 6 -3.32 19.15 -23.60
C PHE A 6 -2.93 17.94 -24.45
N ALA A 7 -1.92 17.18 -24.03
CA ALA A 7 -1.47 16.01 -24.75
C ALA A 7 -2.38 14.80 -24.48
N PRO A 8 -2.61 13.91 -25.46
CA PRO A 8 -3.53 12.77 -25.32
C PRO A 8 -3.13 11.82 -24.18
N GLU A 9 -1.83 11.64 -23.93
CA GLU A 9 -1.35 10.83 -22.81
C GLU A 9 -1.70 11.44 -21.43
N ARG A 10 -1.80 12.77 -21.32
CA ARG A 10 -2.27 13.41 -20.08
C ARG A 10 -3.73 13.11 -19.84
N GLU A 11 -4.57 13.17 -20.88
CA GLU A 11 -6.00 12.86 -20.78
C GLU A 11 -6.24 11.40 -20.40
N ALA A 12 -5.45 10.47 -20.96
CA ALA A 12 -5.48 9.06 -20.56
C ALA A 12 -5.13 8.89 -19.07
N LEU A 13 -4.09 9.57 -18.58
CA LEU A 13 -3.75 9.57 -17.16
C LEU A 13 -4.83 10.21 -16.29
N GLN A 14 -5.50 11.26 -16.76
CA GLN A 14 -6.62 11.89 -16.03
C GLN A 14 -7.75 10.88 -15.79
N THR A 15 -8.07 10.05 -16.79
CA THR A 15 -9.11 9.02 -16.66
C THR A 15 -8.77 8.00 -15.57
N LEU A 16 -7.51 7.55 -15.53
CA LEU A 16 -7.02 6.69 -14.45
C LEU A 16 -7.13 7.39 -13.09
N MET A 17 -6.71 8.65 -13.00
CA MET A 17 -6.77 9.42 -11.75
C MET A 17 -8.20 9.58 -11.27
N ASP A 18 -9.14 9.95 -12.14
CA ASP A 18 -10.54 10.12 -11.78
C ASP A 18 -11.15 8.80 -11.26
N ASP A 19 -10.78 7.66 -11.87
CA ASP A 19 -11.25 6.35 -11.44
C ASP A 19 -10.73 5.97 -10.05
N ILE A 20 -9.41 6.04 -9.83
CA ILE A 20 -8.81 5.65 -8.54
C ILE A 20 -9.19 6.59 -7.39
N GLN A 21 -9.64 7.81 -7.69
CA GLN A 21 -10.08 8.79 -6.68
C GLN A 21 -11.53 8.58 -6.22
N LYS A 22 -12.35 7.76 -6.91
CA LYS A 22 -13.76 7.48 -6.51
C LYS A 22 -13.97 7.11 -5.04
N PRO A 23 -13.12 6.27 -4.39
CA PRO A 23 -13.25 5.97 -2.97
C PRO A 23 -12.54 6.98 -2.05
N VAL A 24 -11.73 7.92 -2.59
CA VAL A 24 -10.88 8.82 -1.81
C VAL A 24 -11.72 9.95 -1.23
N THR A 25 -12.16 9.78 0.02
CA THR A 25 -12.94 10.76 0.77
C THR A 25 -12.58 10.70 2.25
N GLY A 26 -12.63 11.82 2.96
CA GLY A 26 -12.34 11.87 4.39
C GLY A 26 -11.78 13.21 4.86
N THR A 27 -11.22 13.21 6.06
CA THR A 27 -10.61 14.39 6.69
C THR A 27 -9.21 14.05 7.16
N ALA A 28 -8.24 14.86 6.75
CA ALA A 28 -6.90 14.90 7.34
C ALA A 28 -6.81 16.11 8.28
N ARG A 29 -6.39 15.88 9.53
CA ARG A 29 -6.08 16.95 10.48
C ARG A 29 -4.60 17.26 10.41
N LEU A 30 -4.25 18.51 10.17
CA LEU A 30 -2.86 18.95 9.97
C LEU A 30 -2.44 19.95 11.04
N SER A 31 -1.15 19.98 11.35
CA SER A 31 -0.47 21.05 12.09
C SER A 31 0.39 21.84 11.12
N LEU A 32 0.32 23.17 11.20
CA LEU A 32 1.12 24.10 10.41
C LEU A 32 2.01 24.88 11.36
N TYR A 33 3.33 24.71 11.25
CA TYR A 33 4.26 25.37 12.16
C TYR A 33 5.58 25.69 11.48
N LYS A 34 5.99 26.96 11.49
CA LYS A 34 7.28 27.45 10.97
C LYS A 34 7.63 26.91 9.57
N GLY A 35 6.67 26.94 8.65
CA GLY A 35 6.85 26.44 7.28
C GLY A 35 6.75 24.92 7.12
N ASN A 36 6.46 24.17 8.20
CA ASN A 36 6.22 22.73 8.15
C ASN A 36 4.72 22.40 8.17
N VAL A 37 4.37 21.27 7.55
CA VAL A 37 3.05 20.65 7.59
C VAL A 37 3.20 19.23 8.16
N THR A 38 2.53 18.94 9.28
CA THR A 38 2.53 17.62 9.90
C THR A 38 1.12 17.05 9.97
N VAL A 39 0.95 15.76 9.63
CA VAL A 39 -0.35 15.07 9.75
C VAL A 39 -0.56 14.63 11.19
N LEU A 40 -1.62 15.10 11.83
CA LEU A 40 -1.99 14.77 13.21
C LEU A 40 -3.05 13.66 13.30
N GLY A 41 -3.75 13.36 12.21
CA GLY A 41 -4.81 12.36 12.23
C GLY A 41 -5.57 12.28 10.92
N ARG A 42 -6.27 11.16 10.72
CA ARG A 42 -7.07 10.86 9.52
C ARG A 42 -8.36 10.19 9.95
N LYS A 43 -9.46 10.50 9.27
CA LYS A 43 -10.72 9.75 9.37
C LYS A 43 -11.39 9.69 8.00
N SER A 44 -12.04 8.58 7.69
CA SER A 44 -12.75 8.40 6.44
C SER A 44 -13.92 7.44 6.64
N PRO A 45 -15.10 7.73 6.06
CA PRO A 45 -16.19 6.75 6.00
C PRO A 45 -15.89 5.58 5.05
N LYS A 46 -14.88 5.70 4.18
CA LYS A 46 -14.41 4.67 3.25
C LYS A 46 -12.99 4.18 3.61
N SER A 47 -12.66 4.20 4.90
CA SER A 47 -11.35 3.74 5.39
C SER A 47 -11.18 2.24 5.11
N LEU A 48 -10.05 1.87 4.49
CA LEU A 48 -9.61 0.47 4.42
C LEU A 48 -8.84 0.05 5.70
N PHE A 49 -8.52 1.00 6.57
CA PHE A 49 -8.02 0.69 7.90
C PHE A 49 -9.17 0.28 8.81
N ASP A 50 -9.03 -0.90 9.41
CA ASP A 50 -9.90 -1.44 10.45
C ASP A 50 -9.03 -1.85 11.64
N SER A 51 -9.26 -1.24 12.79
CA SER A 51 -8.43 -1.44 13.99
C SER A 51 -8.47 -2.87 14.51
N ARG A 52 -9.52 -3.65 14.20
CA ARG A 52 -9.63 -5.04 14.63
C ARG A 52 -8.56 -5.90 13.97
N PHE A 53 -8.25 -5.66 12.69
CA PHE A 53 -7.21 -6.40 11.98
C PHE A 53 -5.79 -5.94 12.34
N ALA A 54 -5.65 -4.79 13.00
CA ALA A 54 -4.37 -4.18 13.34
C ALA A 54 -3.98 -4.35 14.82
N THR A 55 -4.91 -4.77 15.69
CA THR A 55 -4.64 -5.01 17.10
C THR A 55 -4.06 -6.41 17.32
N PHE A 56 -3.25 -6.54 18.37
CA PHE A 56 -2.71 -7.83 18.84
C PHE A 56 -3.70 -8.60 19.72
N GLU A 57 -4.83 -8.00 20.07
CA GLU A 57 -5.80 -8.56 21.04
C GLU A 57 -7.05 -9.18 20.36
N ALA A 58 -7.19 -9.10 19.04
CA ALA A 58 -8.36 -9.58 18.32
C ALA A 58 -8.07 -10.91 17.60
N ASP A 59 -8.25 -12.01 18.32
CA ASP A 59 -7.95 -13.36 17.82
C ASP A 59 -8.98 -13.90 16.80
N ASP A 60 -10.14 -13.24 16.65
CA ASP A 60 -11.25 -13.76 15.84
C ASP A 60 -11.32 -13.20 14.40
N VAL A 61 -10.55 -12.17 14.06
CA VAL A 61 -10.68 -11.49 12.75
C VAL A 61 -9.71 -11.97 11.67
N TYR A 62 -8.63 -12.66 12.04
CA TYR A 62 -7.65 -13.18 11.09
C TYR A 62 -7.00 -14.48 11.57
N ASN A 63 -6.95 -15.50 10.69
CA ASN A 63 -6.26 -16.75 10.97
C ASN A 63 -4.74 -16.61 10.77
N GLN A 64 -4.00 -16.52 11.87
CA GLN A 64 -2.55 -16.36 11.84
C GLN A 64 -1.81 -17.54 11.17
N ALA A 65 -2.42 -18.73 11.11
CA ALA A 65 -1.82 -19.89 10.45
C ALA A 65 -1.63 -19.68 8.93
N ASP A 66 -2.46 -18.83 8.30
CA ASP A 66 -2.36 -18.55 6.87
C ASP A 66 -1.04 -17.84 6.50
N ALA A 67 -0.46 -17.10 7.45
CA ALA A 67 0.79 -16.38 7.26
C ALA A 67 1.95 -17.33 6.93
N GLU A 68 1.98 -18.54 7.51
CA GLU A 68 3.04 -19.53 7.26
C GLU A 68 3.08 -19.93 5.79
N GLY A 69 1.91 -20.28 5.22
CA GLY A 69 1.77 -20.63 3.81
C GLY A 69 2.15 -19.46 2.90
N PHE A 70 1.65 -18.26 3.20
CA PHE A 70 1.95 -17.04 2.45
C PHE A 70 3.47 -16.75 2.42
N ILE A 71 4.16 -16.83 3.56
CA ILE A 71 5.60 -16.61 3.66
C ILE A 71 6.37 -17.64 2.82
N LYS A 72 6.01 -18.93 2.94
CA LYS A 72 6.66 -20.00 2.17
C LYS A 72 6.54 -19.77 0.66
N LEU A 73 5.36 -19.39 0.17
CA LEU A 73 5.11 -19.15 -1.25
C LEU A 73 5.82 -17.88 -1.76
N ASN A 74 5.73 -16.75 -1.04
CA ASN A 74 6.40 -15.51 -1.45
C ASN A 74 7.93 -15.66 -1.49
N ALA A 75 8.49 -16.44 -0.55
CA ALA A 75 9.92 -16.70 -0.50
C ALA A 75 10.40 -17.76 -1.50
N LEU A 76 9.49 -18.46 -2.20
CA LEU A 76 9.83 -19.62 -3.03
C LEU A 76 10.89 -19.27 -4.09
N ARG A 77 10.71 -18.15 -4.82
CA ARG A 77 11.68 -17.70 -5.84
C ARG A 77 13.07 -17.41 -5.27
N LEU A 78 13.13 -16.90 -4.03
CA LEU A 78 14.39 -16.59 -3.36
C LEU A 78 15.11 -17.88 -2.92
N LYS A 79 14.35 -18.85 -2.40
CA LYS A 79 14.87 -20.19 -2.07
C LYS A 79 15.46 -20.88 -3.30
N ILE A 80 14.75 -20.85 -4.44
CA ILE A 80 15.25 -21.43 -5.71
C ILE A 80 16.53 -20.74 -6.15
N GLY A 81 16.56 -19.40 -6.15
CA GLY A 81 17.75 -18.63 -6.50
C GLY A 81 18.96 -18.96 -5.61
N ALA A 82 18.75 -19.14 -4.30
CA ALA A 82 19.79 -19.54 -3.37
C ALA A 82 20.30 -20.97 -3.63
N MET A 83 19.39 -21.92 -3.90
CA MET A 83 19.76 -23.30 -4.26
C MET A 83 20.62 -23.36 -5.52
N LEU A 84 20.24 -22.62 -6.57
CA LEU A 84 21.02 -22.56 -7.81
C LEU A 84 22.40 -21.93 -7.62
N LYS A 85 22.52 -20.88 -6.81
CA LYS A 85 23.83 -20.28 -6.47
C LYS A 85 24.72 -21.23 -5.68
N LYS A 86 24.14 -22.02 -4.77
CA LYS A 86 24.86 -23.05 -4.01
C LYS A 86 25.35 -24.18 -4.92
N GLY A 87 24.52 -24.61 -5.88
CA GLY A 87 24.89 -25.63 -6.87
C GLY A 87 25.87 -25.15 -7.96
N ARG A 88 25.94 -23.84 -8.24
CA ARG A 88 26.92 -23.21 -9.16
C ARG A 88 28.25 -22.83 -8.49
N ARG A 89 28.38 -23.03 -7.18
CA ARG A 89 29.65 -23.00 -6.45
C ARG A 89 30.19 -24.44 -6.37
N ASN A 90 30.53 -25.00 -7.53
CA ASN A 90 31.41 -26.15 -7.73
C ASN A 90 32.14 -25.91 -9.03
#